data_AF-A0A662SBC1-F1
#
_entry.id   AF-A0A662SBC1-F1
#
_cell.length_a   1.000
_cell.length_b   1.000
_cell.length_c   1.000
_cell.angle_alpha   90.00
_cell.angle_beta   90.00
_cell.angle_gamma   90.00
#
_symmetry.space_group_name_H-M   'P 1'
#
loop_
_entity.id
_entity.type
_entity.pdbx_description
1 polymer ?
#
loop_
_entity_poly.entity_id
_entity_poly.type
_entity_poly.pdbx_seq_one_letter_code
_entity_poly.pdbx_strand_id
1 'polypeptide(L)'
;MKFSRKVKLAVYVWIAAGIVINFLAMLYYKPWGPKLGVAESPLRIWRYLLFSFWVCKLPIVVLGFMVTIERPDWLAPPGKYVPGREYKVWSTYRLAAIALMAALFTACSVVSYTFFDLRAAPAAISCILFDPIVGFFTIGIGDILGSLLFAIGNPLIWTAGDAWWDGGTWIWLGIFYKWFAESKYGKSIVARSVFWVVVYVIWRTIYMYDWLIWWYPIPALWSMTTWFFTVFLPSGITASLLGVWASEATKRTLAKGR
;
A
#
# COMPACT_ATOMS: atom_id res chain seq x y z
N MET A 1 16.73 -14.83 -5.94
CA MET A 1 17.51 -13.81 -6.69
C MET A 1 18.03 -12.77 -5.71
N LYS A 2 19.30 -12.37 -5.77
CA LYS A 2 19.86 -11.27 -4.96
C LYS A 2 20.24 -10.11 -5.87
N PHE A 3 19.90 -8.89 -5.50
CA PHE A 3 20.30 -7.70 -6.26
C PHE A 3 21.73 -7.31 -5.92
N SER A 4 22.48 -6.82 -6.91
CA SER A 4 23.86 -6.36 -6.68
C SER A 4 23.88 -5.14 -5.76
N ARG A 5 25.00 -4.95 -5.05
CA ARG A 5 25.21 -3.78 -4.18
C ARG A 5 25.04 -2.46 -4.94
N LYS A 6 25.46 -2.41 -6.21
CA LYS A 6 25.33 -1.23 -7.07
C LYS A 6 23.86 -0.87 -7.32
N VAL A 7 23.01 -1.87 -7.60
CA VAL A 7 21.56 -1.65 -7.80
C VAL A 7 20.91 -1.15 -6.52
N LYS A 8 21.21 -1.77 -5.37
CA LYS A 8 20.68 -1.31 -4.07
C LYS A 8 21.10 0.13 -3.76
N LEU A 9 22.38 0.45 -3.95
CA LEU A 9 22.89 1.80 -3.73
C LEU A 9 22.20 2.82 -4.64
N ALA A 10 22.00 2.51 -5.92
CA ALA A 10 21.28 3.38 -6.85
C ALA A 10 19.84 3.67 -6.38
N VAL A 11 19.12 2.65 -5.91
CA VAL A 11 17.77 2.83 -5.35
C VAL A 11 17.79 3.67 -4.08
N TYR A 12 18.74 3.46 -3.16
CA TYR A 12 18.85 4.29 -1.96
C TYR A 12 19.18 5.76 -2.28
N VAL A 13 20.07 6.01 -3.23
CA VAL A 13 20.36 7.37 -3.71
C VAL A 13 19.13 8.00 -4.34
N TRP A 14 18.36 7.23 -5.13
CA TRP A 14 17.11 7.72 -5.71
C TRP A 14 16.07 8.05 -4.62
N ILE A 15 15.90 7.21 -3.59
CA ILE A 15 15.02 7.54 -2.45
C ILE A 15 15.46 8.84 -1.77
N ALA A 16 16.75 8.98 -1.44
CA ALA A 16 17.26 10.17 -0.78
C ALA A 16 17.05 11.44 -1.62
N ALA A 17 17.39 11.38 -2.91
CA ALA A 17 17.15 12.48 -3.85
C ALA A 17 15.66 12.80 -3.99
N GLY A 18 14.80 11.78 -4.10
CA GLY A 18 13.36 11.94 -4.22
C GLY A 18 12.72 12.62 -3.01
N ILE A 19 13.13 12.25 -1.80
CA ILE A 19 12.69 12.90 -0.55
C ILE A 19 13.10 14.38 -0.55
N VAL A 20 14.36 14.68 -0.87
CA VAL A 20 14.86 16.06 -0.93
C VAL A 20 14.10 16.87 -1.98
N ILE A 21 13.91 16.34 -3.18
CA ILE A 21 13.19 17.03 -4.26
C ILE A 21 11.73 17.29 -3.88
N ASN A 22 11.03 16.31 -3.30
CA ASN A 22 9.65 16.50 -2.84
C ASN A 22 9.55 17.58 -1.76
N PHE A 23 10.47 17.58 -0.80
CA PHE A 23 10.51 18.60 0.25
C PHE A 23 10.78 20.00 -0.32
N LEU A 24 11.76 20.15 -1.21
CA LEU A 24 12.04 21.42 -1.89
C LEU A 24 10.84 21.88 -2.74
N ALA A 25 10.16 20.95 -3.42
CA ALA A 25 8.95 21.25 -4.18
C ALA A 25 7.81 21.75 -3.26
N MET A 26 7.64 21.15 -2.08
CA MET A 26 6.68 21.64 -1.08
C MET A 26 7.02 23.07 -0.62
N LEU A 27 8.29 23.36 -0.34
CA LEU A 27 8.73 24.71 0.08
C LEU A 27 8.52 25.75 -1.02
N TYR A 28 8.79 25.37 -2.28
CA TYR A 28 8.66 26.26 -3.43
C TYR A 28 7.20 26.53 -3.78
N TYR A 29 6.39 25.48 -3.93
CA TYR A 29 5.01 25.60 -4.34
C TYR A 29 4.05 25.96 -3.22
N LYS A 30 4.43 25.70 -1.96
CA LYS A 30 3.64 25.98 -0.76
C LYS A 30 2.21 25.46 -0.92
N PRO A 31 2.02 24.13 -1.10
CA PRO A 31 0.70 23.59 -1.40
C PRO A 31 -0.35 23.92 -0.33
N TRP A 32 0.05 24.11 0.93
CA TRP A 32 -0.85 24.59 1.97
C TRP A 32 -1.44 26.00 1.74
N GLY A 33 -0.87 26.79 0.81
CA GLY A 33 -1.36 28.12 0.44
C GLY A 33 -2.34 28.14 -0.75
N PRO A 34 -2.85 29.32 -1.14
CA PRO A 34 -3.86 29.46 -2.18
C PRO A 34 -3.32 29.36 -3.62
N LYS A 35 -2.00 29.39 -3.81
CA LYS A 35 -1.36 29.50 -5.15
C LYS A 35 -1.65 28.35 -6.10
N LEU A 36 -1.98 27.17 -5.58
CA LEU A 36 -2.32 26.00 -6.38
C LEU A 36 -3.83 25.87 -6.64
N GLY A 37 -4.63 26.88 -6.28
CA GLY A 37 -6.08 26.87 -6.42
C GLY A 37 -6.80 26.24 -5.23
N VAL A 38 -8.08 25.92 -5.43
CA VAL A 38 -8.96 25.29 -4.43
C VAL A 38 -8.50 23.87 -4.06
N ALA A 39 -9.08 23.30 -3.00
CA ALA A 39 -8.84 21.90 -2.63
C ALA A 39 -9.07 20.96 -3.83
N GLU A 40 -8.21 19.94 -3.97
CA GLU A 40 -8.29 18.93 -5.03
C GLU A 40 -8.26 19.51 -6.47
N SER A 41 -7.76 20.73 -6.65
CA SER A 41 -7.61 21.28 -7.99
C SER A 41 -6.69 20.38 -8.84
N PRO A 42 -6.89 20.31 -10.17
CA PRO A 42 -6.02 19.53 -11.05
C PRO A 42 -4.54 19.86 -10.87
N LEU A 43 -4.20 21.14 -10.65
CA LEU A 43 -2.82 21.57 -10.45
C LEU A 43 -2.21 20.98 -9.17
N ARG A 44 -2.97 20.89 -8.07
CA ARG A 44 -2.52 20.25 -6.83
C ARG A 44 -2.27 18.76 -7.02
N ILE A 45 -3.23 18.09 -7.65
CA ILE A 45 -3.16 16.65 -7.88
C ILE A 45 -1.98 16.30 -8.80
N TRP A 46 -1.79 17.03 -9.90
CA TRP A 46 -0.66 16.77 -10.80
C TRP A 46 0.70 17.03 -10.14
N ARG A 47 0.83 18.11 -9.35
CA ARG A 47 2.04 18.40 -8.58
C ARG A 47 2.32 17.30 -7.56
N TYR A 48 1.28 16.84 -6.86
CA TYR A 48 1.36 15.71 -5.94
C TYR A 48 1.86 14.44 -6.65
N LEU A 49 1.19 14.02 -7.72
CA LEU A 49 1.56 12.80 -8.44
C LEU A 49 3.00 12.86 -8.92
N LEU A 50 3.44 14.00 -9.48
CA LEU A 50 4.80 14.17 -9.95
C LEU A 50 5.83 14.11 -8.82
N PHE A 51 5.71 14.97 -7.81
CA PHE A 51 6.76 15.14 -6.80
C PHE A 51 6.68 14.11 -5.68
N SER A 52 5.48 13.80 -5.21
CA SER A 52 5.29 12.82 -4.14
C SER A 52 5.34 11.39 -4.68
N PHE A 53 4.54 11.04 -5.68
CA PHE A 53 4.53 9.64 -6.16
C PHE A 53 5.72 9.32 -7.06
N TRP A 54 5.80 9.90 -8.26
CA TRP A 54 6.77 9.50 -9.29
C TRP A 54 8.22 9.75 -8.89
N VAL A 55 8.51 10.87 -8.21
CA VAL A 55 9.86 11.24 -7.79
C VAL A 55 10.24 10.63 -6.44
N CYS A 56 9.39 10.75 -5.41
CA CYS A 56 9.75 10.38 -4.05
C CYS A 56 9.37 8.93 -3.67
N LYS A 57 8.13 8.50 -3.92
CA LYS A 57 7.63 7.22 -3.40
C LYS A 57 7.84 6.04 -4.33
N LEU A 58 7.87 6.23 -5.64
CA LEU A 58 8.18 5.16 -6.59
C LEU A 58 9.48 4.40 -6.24
N PRO A 59 10.62 5.04 -5.93
CA PRO A 59 11.80 4.28 -5.53
C PRO A 59 11.65 3.53 -4.20
N ILE A 60 10.80 4.02 -3.28
CA ILE A 60 10.43 3.31 -2.05
C ILE A 60 9.60 2.05 -2.38
N VAL A 61 8.70 2.14 -3.37
CA VAL A 61 7.97 0.98 -3.91
C VAL A 61 8.95 -0.02 -4.53
N VAL A 62 9.85 0.44 -5.40
CA VAL A 62 10.88 -0.41 -6.04
C VAL A 62 11.73 -1.14 -4.99
N LEU A 63 12.11 -0.46 -3.90
CA LEU A 63 12.80 -1.10 -2.79
C LEU A 63 11.93 -2.20 -2.13
N GLY A 64 10.63 -1.97 -1.94
CA GLY A 64 9.70 -2.98 -1.43
C GLY A 64 9.61 -4.22 -2.33
N PHE A 65 9.60 -4.02 -3.66
CA PHE A 65 9.71 -5.11 -4.63
C PHE A 65 11.02 -5.88 -4.46
N MET A 66 12.16 -5.18 -4.36
CA MET A 66 13.46 -5.82 -4.20
C MET A 66 13.53 -6.66 -2.92
N VAL A 67 13.06 -6.11 -1.79
CA VAL A 67 12.99 -6.82 -0.51
C VAL A 67 12.15 -8.10 -0.62
N THR A 68 10.98 -8.01 -1.27
CA THR A 68 10.08 -9.16 -1.43
C THR A 68 10.68 -10.23 -2.34
N ILE A 69 11.34 -9.82 -3.43
CA ILE A 69 11.95 -10.74 -4.41
C ILE A 69 13.15 -11.49 -3.81
N GLU A 70 13.88 -10.86 -2.90
CA GLU A 70 14.99 -11.48 -2.17
C GLU A 70 14.54 -12.48 -1.10
N ARG A 71 13.23 -12.66 -0.89
CA ARG A 71 12.62 -13.60 0.06
C ARG A 71 11.84 -14.72 -0.65
N PRO A 72 12.51 -15.79 -1.12
CA PRO A 72 11.85 -16.89 -1.82
C PRO A 72 10.74 -17.58 -1.01
N ASP A 73 10.87 -17.57 0.32
CA ASP A 73 9.88 -18.03 1.28
C ASP A 73 8.59 -17.23 1.24
N TRP A 74 8.65 -15.94 0.92
CA TRP A 74 7.47 -15.09 0.74
C TRP A 74 6.84 -15.28 -0.63
N LEU A 75 7.67 -15.55 -1.65
CA LEU A 75 7.19 -15.73 -3.02
C LEU A 75 6.52 -17.08 -3.27
N ALA A 76 6.76 -18.07 -2.42
CA ALA A 76 6.18 -19.39 -2.54
C ALA A 76 4.68 -19.37 -2.25
N PRO A 77 3.86 -20.18 -2.96
CA PRO A 77 2.47 -20.36 -2.58
C PRO A 77 2.37 -20.83 -1.11
N PRO A 78 1.33 -20.43 -0.35
CA PRO A 78 1.22 -20.71 1.07
C PRO A 78 1.46 -22.18 1.43
N GLY A 79 2.43 -22.38 2.31
CA GLY A 79 2.92 -23.67 2.76
C GLY A 79 3.74 -24.44 1.72
N LYS A 80 3.78 -24.08 0.43
CA LYS A 80 4.49 -24.84 -0.62
C LYS A 80 5.96 -24.40 -0.78
N TYR A 81 6.54 -23.81 0.26
CA TYR A 81 7.96 -23.43 0.26
C TYR A 81 8.86 -24.67 0.34
N VAL A 82 9.89 -24.69 -0.50
CA VAL A 82 10.92 -25.73 -0.56
C VAL A 82 12.28 -25.02 -0.58
N PRO A 83 13.16 -25.27 0.40
CA PRO A 83 14.49 -24.67 0.43
C PRO A 83 15.28 -24.96 -0.85
N GLY A 84 16.00 -23.96 -1.36
CA GLY A 84 16.79 -24.07 -2.59
C GLY A 84 16.00 -23.99 -3.90
N ARG A 85 14.66 -24.08 -3.86
CA ARG A 85 13.83 -23.90 -5.06
C ARG A 85 13.74 -22.43 -5.44
N GLU A 86 13.91 -22.14 -6.73
CA GLU A 86 13.63 -20.81 -7.26
C GLU A 86 12.14 -20.60 -7.51
N TYR A 87 11.63 -19.45 -7.06
CA TYR A 87 10.24 -19.04 -7.28
C TYR A 87 10.20 -17.86 -8.23
N LYS A 88 9.48 -18.02 -9.36
CA LYS A 88 9.32 -16.97 -10.35
C LYS A 88 8.48 -15.81 -9.78
N VAL A 89 8.94 -14.58 -9.99
CA VAL A 89 8.21 -13.36 -9.61
C VAL A 89 6.91 -13.20 -10.41
N TRP A 90 6.86 -13.66 -11.65
CA TRP A 90 5.63 -13.67 -12.45
C TRP A 90 5.23 -15.11 -12.73
N SER A 91 4.48 -15.70 -11.80
CA SER A 91 3.93 -17.05 -11.94
C SER A 91 2.43 -16.99 -12.18
N THR A 92 1.86 -18.02 -12.80
CA THR A 92 0.41 -18.14 -12.99
C THR A 92 -0.35 -18.02 -11.66
N TYR A 93 0.21 -18.60 -10.59
CA TYR A 93 -0.35 -18.47 -9.24
C TYR A 93 -0.45 -17.00 -8.79
N ARG A 94 0.65 -16.23 -8.95
CA ARG A 94 0.67 -14.82 -8.55
C ARG A 94 -0.27 -13.97 -9.41
N LEU A 95 -0.28 -14.19 -10.71
CA LEU A 95 -1.17 -13.47 -11.63
C LEU A 95 -2.65 -13.75 -11.33
N ALA A 96 -3.00 -15.01 -11.06
CA ALA A 96 -4.36 -15.38 -10.65
C ALA A 96 -4.73 -14.77 -9.30
N ALA A 97 -3.81 -14.75 -8.33
CA ALA A 97 -4.02 -14.10 -7.04
C ALA A 97 -4.25 -12.58 -7.20
N ILE A 98 -3.44 -11.91 -8.02
CA ILE A 98 -3.62 -10.48 -8.34
C ILE A 98 -5.00 -10.24 -8.95
N ALA A 99 -5.39 -11.02 -9.97
CA ALA A 99 -6.67 -10.84 -10.64
C ALA A 99 -7.86 -11.06 -9.68
N LEU A 100 -7.84 -12.14 -8.91
CA LEU A 100 -8.89 -12.45 -7.92
C LEU A 100 -8.99 -11.37 -6.85
N MET A 101 -7.86 -10.97 -6.27
CA MET A 101 -7.85 -10.01 -5.18
C MET A 101 -8.17 -8.59 -5.66
N ALA A 102 -7.70 -8.18 -6.85
CA ALA A 102 -8.09 -6.91 -7.45
C ALA A 102 -9.59 -6.86 -7.76
N ALA A 103 -10.18 -7.96 -8.24
CA ALA A 103 -11.62 -8.06 -8.44
C ALA A 103 -12.39 -7.95 -7.12
N LEU A 104 -11.95 -8.63 -6.06
CA LEU A 104 -12.56 -8.51 -4.73
C LEU A 104 -12.41 -7.10 -4.15
N PHE A 105 -11.23 -6.49 -4.27
CA PHE A 105 -10.98 -5.11 -3.86
C PHE A 105 -11.92 -4.15 -4.61
N THR A 106 -12.05 -4.33 -5.92
CA THR A 106 -12.98 -3.57 -6.76
C THR A 106 -14.42 -3.77 -6.32
N ALA A 107 -14.86 -4.99 -6.00
CA ALA A 107 -16.21 -5.22 -5.51
C ALA A 107 -16.47 -4.54 -4.16
N CYS A 108 -15.48 -4.54 -3.26
CA CYS A 108 -15.56 -3.84 -1.97
C CYS A 108 -15.64 -2.31 -2.12
N SER A 109 -15.28 -1.77 -3.28
CA SER A 109 -15.41 -0.35 -3.62
C SER A 109 -16.86 0.14 -3.65
N VAL A 110 -17.86 -0.75 -3.74
CA VAL A 110 -19.28 -0.37 -3.62
C VAL A 110 -19.59 0.36 -2.30
N VAL A 111 -18.82 0.08 -1.25
CA VAL A 111 -18.90 0.80 0.02
C VAL A 111 -17.94 1.99 -0.03
N SER A 112 -18.49 3.20 0.07
CA SER A 112 -17.69 4.42 0.03
C SER A 112 -16.68 4.47 1.19
N TYR A 113 -15.41 4.73 0.83
CA TYR A 113 -14.31 4.90 1.78
C TYR A 113 -14.48 6.14 2.69
N THR A 114 -15.39 7.05 2.35
CA THR A 114 -15.76 8.19 3.20
C THR A 114 -16.38 7.74 4.52
N PHE A 115 -17.00 6.56 4.54
CA PHE A 115 -17.66 6.00 5.73
C PHE A 115 -16.92 4.77 6.27
N PHE A 116 -16.62 3.80 5.42
CA PHE A 116 -15.97 2.57 5.82
C PHE A 116 -15.06 2.04 4.72
N ASP A 117 -13.75 2.02 4.96
CA ASP A 117 -12.76 1.51 4.01
C ASP A 117 -12.75 -0.03 3.95
N LEU A 118 -13.86 -0.63 3.49
CA LEU A 118 -14.00 -2.09 3.34
C LEU A 118 -12.90 -2.70 2.47
N ARG A 119 -12.38 -1.92 1.51
CA ARG A 119 -11.33 -2.32 0.57
C ARG A 119 -10.00 -2.64 1.26
N ALA A 120 -9.77 -2.10 2.46
CA ALA A 120 -8.62 -2.46 3.28
C ALA A 120 -8.60 -3.95 3.67
N ALA A 121 -9.75 -4.63 3.70
CA ALA A 121 -9.82 -6.07 3.96
C ALA A 121 -9.14 -6.91 2.84
N PRO A 122 -9.56 -6.85 1.56
CA PRO A 122 -8.87 -7.55 0.49
C PRO A 122 -7.42 -7.10 0.30
N ALA A 123 -7.07 -5.85 0.58
CA ALA A 123 -5.69 -5.37 0.57
C ALA A 123 -4.81 -6.05 1.64
N ALA A 124 -5.34 -6.23 2.86
CA ALA A 124 -4.63 -6.98 3.90
C ALA A 124 -4.53 -8.47 3.54
N ILE A 125 -5.60 -9.06 2.96
CA ILE A 125 -5.60 -10.46 2.52
C ILE A 125 -4.51 -10.71 1.49
N SER A 126 -4.45 -9.87 0.45
CA SER A 126 -3.49 -10.02 -0.63
C SER A 126 -2.04 -9.98 -0.12
N CYS A 127 -1.72 -9.03 0.76
CA CYS A 127 -0.38 -8.88 1.33
C CYS A 127 0.02 -10.04 2.27
N ILE A 128 -0.92 -10.50 3.11
CA ILE A 128 -0.62 -11.41 4.22
C ILE A 128 -0.70 -12.86 3.79
N LEU A 129 -1.77 -13.23 3.08
CA LEU A 129 -2.00 -14.60 2.61
C LEU A 129 -1.03 -14.95 1.49
N PHE A 130 -0.91 -14.08 0.49
CA PHE A 130 -0.02 -14.27 -0.64
C PHE A 130 1.33 -13.60 -0.35
N ASP A 131 1.61 -12.47 -0.97
CA ASP A 131 2.84 -11.72 -0.80
C ASP A 131 2.64 -10.21 -1.03
N PRO A 132 3.58 -9.36 -0.57
CA PRO A 132 3.48 -7.92 -0.73
C PRO A 132 3.32 -7.42 -2.17
N ILE A 133 3.81 -8.16 -3.18
CA ILE A 133 3.66 -7.77 -4.60
C ILE A 133 2.21 -8.00 -5.04
N VAL A 134 1.59 -9.12 -4.65
CA VAL A 134 0.15 -9.32 -4.85
C VAL A 134 -0.63 -8.20 -4.19
N GLY A 135 -0.22 -7.81 -2.98
CA GLY A 135 -0.69 -6.61 -2.28
C GLY A 135 -0.71 -5.38 -3.16
N PHE A 136 0.46 -4.92 -3.59
CA PHE A 136 0.65 -3.75 -4.45
C PHE A 136 -0.31 -3.72 -5.65
N PHE A 137 -0.35 -4.80 -6.44
CA PHE A 137 -1.17 -4.86 -7.64
C PHE A 137 -2.66 -5.03 -7.36
N THR A 138 -3.04 -5.67 -6.25
CA THR A 138 -4.44 -5.77 -5.82
C THR A 138 -5.07 -4.39 -5.71
N ILE A 139 -4.35 -3.46 -5.08
CA ILE A 139 -4.82 -2.10 -4.84
C ILE A 139 -4.65 -1.26 -6.10
N GLY A 140 -3.47 -1.29 -6.71
CA GLY A 140 -3.21 -0.52 -7.93
C GLY A 140 -4.23 -0.82 -9.05
N ILE A 141 -4.49 -2.09 -9.33
CA ILE A 141 -5.49 -2.48 -10.33
C ILE A 141 -6.91 -2.28 -9.78
N GLY A 142 -7.15 -2.63 -8.52
CA GLY A 142 -8.47 -2.56 -7.91
C GLY A 142 -9.03 -1.14 -7.78
N ASP A 143 -8.20 -0.15 -7.48
CA ASP A 143 -8.59 1.27 -7.46
C ASP A 143 -8.85 1.81 -8.86
N ILE A 144 -8.03 1.45 -9.85
CA ILE A 144 -8.27 1.82 -11.24
C ILE A 144 -9.64 1.26 -11.68
N LEU A 145 -9.89 -0.03 -11.47
CA LEU A 145 -11.17 -0.65 -11.81
C LEU A 145 -12.33 -0.07 -11.00
N GLY A 146 -12.13 0.20 -9.70
CA GLY A 146 -13.13 0.83 -8.84
C GLY A 146 -13.52 2.23 -9.30
N SER A 147 -12.54 3.02 -9.74
CA SER A 147 -12.77 4.35 -10.31
C SER A 147 -13.55 4.30 -11.63
N LEU A 148 -13.32 3.27 -12.46
CA LEU A 148 -14.00 3.08 -13.74
C LEU A 148 -15.43 2.55 -13.58
N LEU A 149 -15.63 1.59 -12.66
CA LEU A 149 -16.90 0.86 -12.52
C LEU A 149 -17.85 1.51 -11.51
N PHE A 150 -17.31 2.13 -10.46
CA PHE A 150 -18.10 2.68 -9.35
C PHE A 150 -17.88 4.20 -9.16
N ALA A 151 -17.24 4.87 -10.12
CA ALA A 151 -17.00 6.31 -10.13
C ALA A 151 -16.30 6.83 -8.85
N ILE A 152 -15.43 6.01 -8.26
CA ILE A 152 -14.68 6.37 -7.07
C ILE A 152 -13.51 7.24 -7.48
N GLY A 153 -13.72 8.55 -7.43
CA GLY A 153 -12.73 9.53 -7.86
C GLY A 153 -12.54 9.55 -9.38
N ASN A 154 -11.44 10.14 -9.82
CA ASN A 154 -11.17 10.35 -11.24
C ASN A 154 -10.28 9.23 -11.81
N PRO A 155 -10.76 8.46 -12.80
CA PRO A 155 -10.02 7.30 -13.31
C PRO A 155 -8.68 7.66 -13.96
N LEU A 156 -8.54 8.86 -14.51
CA LEU A 156 -7.27 9.34 -15.05
C LEU A 156 -6.24 9.55 -13.93
N ILE A 157 -6.66 10.14 -12.81
CA ILE A 157 -5.79 10.41 -11.66
C ILE A 157 -5.35 9.10 -10.99
N TRP A 158 -6.28 8.16 -10.80
CA TRP A 158 -5.98 6.84 -10.26
C TRP A 158 -4.98 6.09 -11.12
N THR A 159 -5.20 6.07 -12.45
CA THR A 159 -4.30 5.42 -13.40
C THR A 159 -2.93 6.10 -13.46
N ALA A 160 -2.90 7.44 -13.41
CA ALA A 160 -1.67 8.22 -13.55
C ALA A 160 -0.74 8.15 -12.34
N GLY A 161 -1.21 7.68 -11.17
CA GLY A 161 -0.31 7.47 -10.04
C GLY A 161 -0.99 7.18 -8.71
N ASP A 162 -2.22 7.61 -8.48
CA ASP A 162 -2.83 7.52 -7.13
C ASP A 162 -3.06 6.07 -6.68
N ALA A 163 -3.45 5.19 -7.61
CA ALA A 163 -3.66 3.78 -7.31
C ALA A 163 -2.35 3.06 -6.96
N TRP A 164 -1.30 3.38 -7.71
CA TRP A 164 0.04 2.84 -7.51
C TRP A 164 0.70 3.39 -6.25
N TRP A 165 0.40 4.65 -5.94
CA TRP A 165 0.79 5.28 -4.70
C TRP A 165 0.19 4.52 -3.51
N ASP A 166 -1.12 4.25 -3.52
CA ASP A 166 -1.75 3.51 -2.42
C ASP A 166 -1.22 2.07 -2.37
N GLY A 167 -1.09 1.39 -3.51
CA GLY A 167 -0.42 0.08 -3.59
C GLY A 167 0.98 0.10 -2.94
N GLY A 168 1.71 1.20 -3.09
CA GLY A 168 3.00 1.44 -2.44
C GLY A 168 2.93 1.55 -0.92
N THR A 169 1.82 1.99 -0.35
CA THR A 169 1.58 1.91 1.10
C THR A 169 1.53 0.45 1.54
N TRP A 170 0.78 -0.36 0.82
CA TRP A 170 0.42 -1.71 1.25
C TRP A 170 1.50 -2.75 1.01
N ILE A 171 2.35 -2.57 -0.01
CA ILE A 171 3.55 -3.42 -0.15
C ILE A 171 4.39 -3.35 1.14
N TRP A 172 4.57 -2.16 1.73
CA TRP A 172 5.34 -2.00 2.96
C TRP A 172 4.60 -2.52 4.19
N LEU A 173 3.28 -2.33 4.29
CA LEU A 173 2.48 -2.98 5.35
C LEU A 173 2.64 -4.51 5.31
N GLY A 174 2.59 -5.11 4.12
CA GLY A 174 2.81 -6.53 3.92
C GLY A 174 4.21 -6.98 4.36
N ILE A 175 5.24 -6.21 3.99
CA ILE A 175 6.64 -6.47 4.38
C ILE A 175 6.80 -6.41 5.90
N PHE A 176 6.31 -5.35 6.56
CA PHE A 176 6.38 -5.21 8.01
C PHE A 176 5.69 -6.35 8.73
N TYR A 177 4.51 -6.75 8.25
CA TYR A 177 3.79 -7.89 8.80
C TYR A 177 4.60 -9.18 8.70
N LYS A 178 5.17 -9.50 7.53
CA LYS A 178 5.93 -10.74 7.31
C LYS A 178 7.19 -10.77 8.20
N TRP A 179 7.94 -9.68 8.28
CA TRP A 179 9.08 -9.58 9.20
C TRP A 179 8.67 -9.78 10.67
N PHE A 180 7.57 -9.16 11.09
CA PHE A 180 7.11 -9.35 12.47
C PHE A 180 6.65 -10.77 12.74
N ALA A 181 5.90 -11.39 11.83
CA ALA A 181 5.42 -12.77 11.95
C ALA A 181 6.56 -13.80 12.06
N GLU A 182 7.71 -13.53 11.44
CA GLU A 182 8.91 -14.35 11.53
C GLU A 182 9.67 -14.17 12.85
N SER A 183 9.58 -12.99 13.46
CA SER A 183 10.21 -12.70 14.74
C SER A 183 9.71 -13.62 15.87
N LYS A 184 10.45 -13.64 16.99
CA LYS A 184 10.06 -14.37 18.20
C LYS A 184 8.75 -13.86 18.83
N TYR A 185 8.40 -12.59 18.59
CA TYR A 185 7.20 -11.96 19.18
C TYR A 185 5.94 -12.17 18.34
N GLY A 186 6.09 -12.32 17.02
CA GLY A 186 4.97 -12.48 16.10
C GLY A 186 4.48 -13.92 15.97
N LYS A 187 4.50 -14.74 17.02
CA LYS A 187 3.98 -16.13 16.94
C LYS A 187 2.49 -16.23 17.25
N SER A 188 1.95 -15.35 18.09
CA SER A 188 0.52 -15.29 18.39
C SER A 188 -0.23 -14.40 17.38
N ILE A 189 -1.45 -14.80 17.03
CA ILE A 189 -2.35 -13.98 16.21
C ILE A 189 -2.69 -12.66 16.89
N VAL A 190 -2.84 -12.66 18.22
CA VAL A 190 -3.11 -11.44 19.00
C VAL A 190 -1.94 -10.46 18.86
N ALA A 191 -0.71 -10.95 19.01
CA ALA A 191 0.49 -10.12 18.84
C ALA A 191 0.59 -9.56 17.41
N ARG A 192 0.29 -10.36 16.39
CA ARG A 192 0.26 -9.91 14.98
C ARG A 192 -0.83 -8.86 14.74
N SER A 193 -2.01 -9.01 15.33
CA SER A 193 -3.10 -8.03 15.23
C SER A 193 -2.74 -6.71 15.89
N VAL A 194 -2.19 -6.74 17.12
CA VAL A 194 -1.75 -5.52 17.82
C VAL A 194 -0.64 -4.84 17.02
N PHE A 195 0.36 -5.58 16.57
CA PHE A 195 1.42 -5.05 15.71
C PHE A 195 0.86 -4.43 14.44
N TRP A 196 -0.08 -5.11 13.78
CA TRP A 196 -0.71 -4.60 12.56
C TRP A 196 -1.40 -3.26 12.80
N VAL A 197 -2.19 -3.11 13.87
CA VAL A 197 -2.84 -1.82 14.20
C VAL A 197 -1.80 -0.72 14.37
N VAL A 198 -0.75 -0.97 15.16
CA VAL A 198 0.31 0.02 15.43
C VAL A 198 1.03 0.41 14.13
N VAL A 199 1.49 -0.58 13.35
CA VAL A 199 2.18 -0.33 12.08
C VAL A 199 1.27 0.33 11.07
N TYR A 200 -0.01 -0.04 11.00
CA TYR A 200 -0.98 0.56 10.09
C TYR A 200 -1.14 2.05 10.40
N VAL A 201 -1.36 2.42 11.66
CA VAL A 201 -1.48 3.83 12.07
C VAL A 201 -0.21 4.62 11.74
N ILE A 202 0.96 4.13 12.15
CA ILE A 202 2.23 4.84 11.96
C ILE A 202 2.54 4.97 10.47
N TRP A 203 2.48 3.86 9.73
CA TRP A 203 2.87 3.84 8.33
C TRP A 203 1.87 4.58 7.44
N ARG A 204 0.56 4.39 7.63
CA ARG A 204 -0.44 5.16 6.87
C ARG A 204 -0.30 6.65 7.11
N THR A 205 -0.05 7.06 8.36
CA THR A 205 0.18 8.46 8.67
C THR A 205 1.43 8.97 7.94
N ILE A 206 2.59 8.33 8.12
CA ILE A 206 3.85 8.80 7.51
C ILE A 206 3.76 8.80 5.97
N TYR A 207 3.19 7.76 5.39
CA TYR A 207 3.17 7.57 3.94
C TYR A 207 2.07 8.38 3.24
N MET A 208 1.00 8.79 3.94
CA MET A 208 -0.12 9.55 3.36
C MET A 208 -0.25 10.99 3.81
N TYR A 209 0.49 11.45 4.83
CA TYR A 209 0.26 12.80 5.32
C TYR A 209 0.62 13.89 4.29
N ASP A 210 1.59 13.62 3.43
CA ASP A 210 1.93 14.52 2.33
C ASP A 210 0.82 14.65 1.28
N TRP A 211 0.01 13.61 1.05
CA TRP A 211 -1.18 13.69 0.20
C TRP A 211 -2.13 14.78 0.71
N LEU A 212 -2.42 14.79 2.01
CA LEU A 212 -3.24 15.82 2.64
C LEU A 212 -2.67 17.22 2.41
N ILE A 213 -1.36 17.39 2.61
CA ILE A 213 -0.66 18.68 2.43
C ILE A 213 -0.72 19.15 0.98
N TRP A 214 -0.54 18.26 0.01
CA TRP A 214 -0.55 18.62 -1.40
C TRP A 214 -1.96 18.98 -1.90
N TRP A 215 -2.97 18.21 -1.47
CA TRP A 215 -4.33 18.30 -2.00
C TRP A 215 -5.18 19.39 -1.34
N TYR A 216 -4.89 19.76 -0.08
CA TYR A 216 -5.74 20.67 0.68
C TYR A 216 -4.98 21.90 1.20
N PRO A 217 -5.46 23.14 0.91
CA PRO A 217 -4.95 24.33 1.58
C PRO A 217 -5.32 24.33 3.07
N ILE A 218 -4.62 25.13 3.90
CA ILE A 218 -4.76 25.12 5.38
C ILE A 218 -6.21 25.04 5.89
N PRO A 219 -7.18 25.85 5.39
CA PRO A 219 -8.54 25.77 5.90
C PRO A 219 -9.20 24.39 5.70
N ALA A 220 -8.98 23.76 4.55
CA ALA A 220 -9.50 22.42 4.26
C ALA A 220 -8.64 21.30 4.87
N LEU A 221 -7.33 21.55 5.04
CA LEU A 221 -6.37 20.59 5.60
C LEU A 221 -6.78 20.15 7.01
N TRP A 222 -7.29 21.06 7.84
CA TRP A 222 -7.74 20.72 9.20
C TRP A 222 -8.93 19.76 9.20
N SER A 223 -9.94 20.03 8.38
CA SER A 223 -11.12 19.18 8.24
C SER A 223 -10.72 17.79 7.70
N MET A 224 -9.85 17.76 6.69
CA MET A 224 -9.39 16.49 6.11
C MET A 224 -8.47 15.71 7.05
N THR A 225 -7.62 16.39 7.83
CA THR A 225 -6.82 15.75 8.87
C THR A 225 -7.72 15.15 9.95
N THR A 226 -8.76 15.87 10.36
CA THR A 226 -9.74 15.37 11.33
C THR A 226 -10.42 14.12 10.79
N TRP A 227 -10.99 14.17 9.57
CA TRP A 227 -11.59 13.01 8.92
C TRP A 227 -10.62 11.83 8.79
N PHE A 228 -9.35 12.10 8.44
CA PHE A 228 -8.33 11.07 8.30
C PHE A 228 -8.14 10.28 9.60
N PHE A 229 -8.04 10.97 10.75
CA PHE A 229 -7.81 10.33 12.04
C PHE A 229 -9.08 9.78 12.71
N THR A 230 -10.25 10.35 12.43
CA THR A 230 -11.50 9.96 13.12
C THR A 230 -12.37 8.99 12.33
N VAL A 231 -12.22 8.93 10.99
CA VAL A 231 -13.07 8.09 10.13
C VAL A 231 -12.24 7.16 9.27
N PHE A 232 -11.32 7.70 8.48
CA PHE A 232 -10.55 6.92 7.51
C PHE A 232 -9.65 5.88 8.17
N LEU A 233 -8.78 6.31 9.10
CA LEU A 233 -7.87 5.40 9.80
C LEU A 233 -8.62 4.34 10.63
N PRO A 234 -9.61 4.68 11.49
CA PRO A 234 -10.34 3.68 12.25
C PRO A 234 -11.08 2.66 11.38
N SER A 235 -11.70 3.10 10.28
CA SER A 235 -12.38 2.18 9.37
C SER A 235 -11.40 1.28 8.62
N GLY A 236 -10.28 1.81 8.12
CA GLY A 236 -9.22 1.05 7.47
C GLY A 236 -8.56 0.05 8.42
N ILE A 237 -8.36 0.39 9.69
CA ILE A 237 -7.90 -0.55 10.74
C ILE A 237 -8.90 -1.68 10.90
N THR A 238 -10.18 -1.36 11.06
CA THR A 238 -11.23 -2.34 11.30
C THR A 238 -11.34 -3.33 10.14
N ALA A 239 -11.42 -2.82 8.90
CA ALA A 239 -11.50 -3.65 7.71
C ALA A 239 -10.21 -4.45 7.46
N SER A 240 -9.03 -3.83 7.60
CA SER A 240 -7.77 -4.54 7.41
C SER A 240 -7.54 -5.65 8.45
N LEU A 241 -8.01 -5.48 9.69
CA LEU A 241 -7.98 -6.54 10.71
C LEU A 241 -8.82 -7.75 10.31
N LEU A 242 -10.00 -7.54 9.70
CA LEU A 242 -10.78 -8.65 9.14
C LEU A 242 -9.95 -9.41 8.09
N GLY A 243 -9.23 -8.69 7.23
CA GLY A 243 -8.34 -9.30 6.25
C GLY A 243 -7.14 -10.04 6.86
N VAL A 244 -6.55 -9.51 7.93
CA VAL A 244 -5.50 -10.18 8.72
C VAL A 244 -6.03 -11.49 9.28
N TRP A 245 -7.19 -11.47 9.94
CA TRP A 245 -7.77 -12.66 10.56
C TRP A 245 -8.19 -13.71 9.55
N ALA A 246 -8.82 -13.29 8.44
CA ALA A 246 -9.16 -14.19 7.34
C ALA A 246 -7.92 -14.89 6.79
N SER A 247 -6.84 -14.13 6.54
CA SER A 247 -5.58 -14.68 6.04
C SER A 247 -4.96 -15.70 6.98
N GLU A 248 -4.92 -15.39 8.28
CA GLU A 248 -4.34 -16.28 9.29
C GLU A 248 -5.19 -17.54 9.48
N ALA A 249 -6.52 -17.42 9.42
CA ALA A 249 -7.42 -18.57 9.42
C ALA A 249 -7.17 -19.47 8.20
N THR A 250 -7.10 -18.89 6.98
CA THR A 250 -6.82 -19.65 5.75
C THR A 250 -5.48 -20.37 5.82
N LYS A 251 -4.41 -19.72 6.29
CA LYS A 251 -3.09 -20.36 6.45
C LYS A 251 -3.14 -21.57 7.38
N ARG A 252 -3.87 -21.48 8.50
CA ARG A 252 -4.03 -22.59 9.45
C ARG A 252 -4.78 -23.76 8.81
N THR A 253 -5.83 -23.49 8.05
CA THR A 253 -6.58 -24.53 7.33
C THR A 253 -5.71 -25.23 6.29
N LEU A 254 -4.94 -24.47 5.50
CA LEU A 254 -4.01 -25.02 4.51
C LEU A 254 -2.86 -25.84 5.14
N ALA A 255 -2.49 -25.54 6.38
CA ALA A 255 -1.49 -26.29 7.12
C ALA A 255 -2.02 -27.63 7.67
N LYS A 256 -3.30 -27.69 8.07
CA LYS A 256 -3.94 -28.91 8.59
C LYS A 256 -4.27 -29.95 7.52
N GLY A 257 -4.40 -29.54 6.26
CA GLY A 257 -4.69 -30.44 5.13
C GLY A 257 -3.45 -31.14 4.54
N ARG A 258 -2.36 -31.24 5.29
CA ARG A 258 -1.10 -31.88 4.91
C ARG A 258 -0.65 -32.81 6.02
#